data_AF-A0A1F1IAG3-F1
#
_entry.id   AF-A0A1F1IAG3-F1
#
_cell.length_a   1.000
_cell.length_b   1.000
_cell.length_c   1.000
_cell.angle_alpha   90.00
_cell.angle_beta   90.00
_cell.angle_gamma   90.00
#
_symmetry.space_group_name_H-M   'P 1'
#
loop_
_entity.id
_entity.type
_entity.pdbx_description
1 polymer ?
#
loop_
_entity_poly.entity_id
_entity_poly.type
_entity_poly.pdbx_seq_one_letter_code
_entity_poly.pdbx_strand_id
1 'polypeptide(L)'
;MSGIEVPPFEEVWSGLDAERTRQVGEQVDTARTDVPWYFKVMLAGGLAVFVLALLLGQVLIALGAAVVFAIPAFVVVRRLANASRTVSTDVTAPVFEAIAAGLTLPHAAHDGAALRAEYEPEGSVPQPRLRSAGFIMDTSVLQEDVVTGTLGETDFVLADLKWQQMRPPAPEADPEKEARDRRRMERLQDSERRGTLDSRRRQDELSRLEARFERGGDLSALVPKSLRTSVQGWAEQVTTDTAMLGPSFVFFSADFHKDFTSTVYLLPRKDHQAFRGLSEDTARERGITPLRLEDVRITRQYEGWASDQVEARYLITPELMDTLDRLRERFGTEHMAVSFTGGRMNIGAALDTNRFGFDLARQHERTIEDMGRDIYEDLVLFLGLVEDFRLNTRIWSKD
;
A
#
# COMPACT_ATOMS: atom_id res chain seq x y z
N MET A 1 -9.79 -9.01 26.38
CA MET A 1 -9.12 -8.39 25.23
C MET A 1 -10.00 -7.25 24.76
N SER A 2 -9.40 -6.12 24.43
CA SER A 2 -10.06 -4.85 24.08
C SER A 2 -11.00 -4.32 25.17
N GLY A 3 -10.57 -3.27 25.88
CA GLY A 3 -11.43 -2.47 26.77
C GLY A 3 -12.41 -1.56 26.03
N ILE A 4 -12.55 -1.72 24.71
CA ILE A 4 -13.58 -1.07 23.88
C ILE A 4 -14.85 -1.90 23.88
N GLU A 5 -15.97 -1.24 24.17
CA GLU A 5 -17.30 -1.76 23.83
C GLU A 5 -17.75 -1.04 22.56
N VAL A 6 -17.91 -1.79 21.48
CA VAL A 6 -18.39 -1.32 20.17
C VAL A 6 -19.76 -1.94 19.88
N PRO A 7 -20.66 -1.25 19.17
CA PRO A 7 -21.93 -1.85 18.77
C PRO A 7 -21.68 -3.05 17.86
N PRO A 8 -22.42 -4.16 18.01
CA PRO A 8 -22.23 -5.34 17.18
C PRO A 8 -22.44 -5.00 15.69
N PHE A 9 -21.75 -5.72 14.81
CA PHE A 9 -21.82 -5.47 13.36
C PHE A 9 -23.27 -5.42 12.85
N GLU A 10 -24.14 -6.29 13.35
CA GLU A 10 -25.55 -6.37 12.95
C GLU A 10 -26.34 -5.11 13.30
N GLU A 11 -25.98 -4.40 14.38
CA GLU A 11 -26.56 -3.11 14.75
C GLU A 11 -26.00 -1.98 13.87
N VAL A 12 -24.68 -1.96 13.66
CA VAL A 12 -24.01 -1.03 12.73
C VAL A 12 -24.60 -1.15 11.32
N TRP A 13 -24.69 -2.37 10.80
CA TRP A 13 -25.12 -2.69 9.44
C TRP A 13 -26.60 -2.38 9.22
N SER A 14 -27.47 -2.72 10.19
CA SER A 14 -28.90 -2.38 10.09
C SER A 14 -29.21 -0.90 10.33
N GLY A 15 -28.27 -0.14 10.90
CA GLY A 15 -28.32 1.32 10.99
C GLY A 15 -27.96 2.05 9.69
N LEU A 16 -27.41 1.37 8.68
CA LEU A 16 -27.04 1.97 7.40
C LEU A 16 -28.27 2.23 6.50
N ASP A 17 -28.12 3.15 5.54
CA ASP A 17 -29.13 3.39 4.51
C ASP A 17 -29.26 2.16 3.59
N ALA A 18 -30.27 1.34 3.85
CA ALA A 18 -30.52 0.07 3.16
C ALA A 18 -30.78 0.23 1.64
N GLU A 19 -31.22 1.40 1.18
CA GLU A 19 -31.38 1.66 -0.26
C GLU A 19 -30.02 1.97 -0.89
N ARG A 20 -29.17 2.77 -0.23
CA ARG A 20 -27.79 2.99 -0.70
C ARG A 20 -26.97 1.71 -0.71
N THR A 21 -26.92 0.96 0.38
CA THR A 21 -26.09 -0.27 0.45
C THR A 21 -26.53 -1.29 -0.59
N ARG A 22 -27.84 -1.40 -0.86
CA ARG A 22 -28.37 -2.16 -2.00
C ARG A 22 -27.87 -1.62 -3.35
N GLN A 23 -27.97 -0.31 -3.59
CA GLN A 23 -27.49 0.31 -4.84
C GLN A 23 -25.98 0.12 -5.04
N VAL A 24 -25.16 0.19 -3.98
CA VAL A 24 -23.72 -0.15 -4.03
C VAL A 24 -23.54 -1.61 -4.43
N GLY A 25 -24.26 -2.54 -3.80
CA GLY A 25 -24.23 -3.96 -4.16
C GLY A 25 -24.57 -4.21 -5.63
N GLU A 26 -25.66 -3.61 -6.13
CA GLU A 26 -26.05 -3.70 -7.53
C GLU A 26 -24.98 -3.09 -8.47
N GLN A 27 -24.40 -1.93 -8.12
CA GLN A 27 -23.31 -1.32 -8.90
C GLN A 27 -22.07 -2.22 -8.96
N VAL A 28 -21.69 -2.82 -7.83
CA VAL A 28 -20.57 -3.75 -7.69
C VAL A 28 -20.80 -5.02 -8.52
N ASP A 29 -21.96 -5.67 -8.39
CA ASP A 29 -22.30 -6.87 -9.16
C ASP A 29 -22.37 -6.58 -10.67
N THR A 30 -22.91 -5.42 -11.05
CA THR A 30 -22.96 -5.02 -12.47
C THR A 30 -21.56 -4.67 -12.98
N ALA A 31 -20.69 -4.05 -12.18
CA ALA A 31 -19.29 -3.81 -12.55
C ALA A 31 -18.51 -5.12 -12.76
N ARG A 32 -18.76 -6.12 -11.91
CA ARG A 32 -18.16 -7.46 -11.96
C ARG A 32 -18.65 -8.31 -13.14
N THR A 33 -19.96 -8.46 -13.30
CA THR A 33 -20.54 -9.47 -14.21
C THR A 33 -20.77 -8.95 -15.62
N ASP A 34 -21.15 -7.68 -15.76
CA ASP A 34 -21.64 -7.08 -16.99
C ASP A 34 -20.52 -6.48 -17.85
N VAL A 35 -19.46 -7.26 -18.06
CA VAL A 35 -18.50 -7.01 -19.14
C VAL A 35 -19.09 -7.63 -20.42
N PRO A 36 -19.51 -6.83 -21.42
CA PRO A 36 -20.27 -7.35 -22.55
C PRO A 36 -19.51 -8.42 -23.34
N TRP A 37 -20.22 -9.40 -23.92
CA TRP A 37 -19.59 -10.53 -24.61
C TRP A 37 -18.67 -10.09 -25.75
N TYR A 38 -19.05 -9.06 -26.51
CA TYR A 38 -18.25 -8.48 -27.59
C TYR A 38 -16.95 -7.84 -27.09
N PHE A 39 -16.94 -7.40 -25.84
CA PHE A 39 -15.81 -6.81 -25.13
C PHE A 39 -14.78 -7.88 -24.75
N LYS A 40 -15.26 -9.04 -24.25
CA LYS A 40 -14.43 -10.23 -23.99
C LYS A 40 -13.81 -10.76 -25.29
N VAL A 41 -14.60 -10.79 -26.38
CA VAL A 41 -14.12 -11.14 -27.72
C VAL A 41 -13.11 -10.12 -28.26
N MET A 42 -13.31 -8.81 -28.04
CA MET A 42 -12.32 -7.78 -28.38
C MET A 42 -11.01 -7.97 -27.63
N LEU A 43 -11.03 -8.19 -26.32
CA LEU A 43 -9.80 -8.40 -25.53
C LEU A 43 -9.02 -9.65 -26.01
N ALA A 44 -9.70 -10.78 -26.17
CA ALA A 44 -9.05 -12.03 -26.58
C ALA A 44 -8.56 -11.98 -28.05
N GLY A 45 -9.42 -11.55 -28.97
CA GLY A 45 -9.06 -11.40 -30.38
C GLY A 45 -8.00 -10.32 -30.61
N GLY A 46 -8.05 -9.26 -29.81
CA GLY A 46 -7.09 -8.17 -29.85
C GLY A 46 -5.71 -8.54 -29.35
N LEU A 47 -5.64 -9.29 -28.24
CA LEU A 47 -4.38 -9.89 -27.77
C LEU A 47 -3.80 -10.83 -28.82
N ALA A 48 -4.62 -11.65 -29.48
CA ALA A 48 -4.18 -12.53 -30.57
C ALA A 48 -3.64 -11.75 -31.77
N VAL A 49 -4.30 -10.67 -32.21
CA VAL A 49 -3.83 -9.79 -33.30
C VAL A 49 -2.54 -9.06 -32.90
N PHE A 50 -2.43 -8.58 -31.66
CA PHE A 50 -1.25 -7.92 -31.12
C PHE A 50 -0.03 -8.85 -31.10
N VAL A 51 -0.18 -10.06 -30.53
CA VAL A 51 0.88 -11.07 -30.48
C VAL A 51 1.27 -11.53 -31.89
N LEU A 52 0.30 -11.78 -32.79
CA LEU A 52 0.57 -12.15 -34.17
C LEU A 52 1.32 -11.04 -34.93
N ALA A 53 0.94 -9.78 -34.72
CA ALA A 53 1.62 -8.63 -35.32
C ALA A 53 3.06 -8.49 -34.82
N LEU A 54 3.33 -8.72 -33.52
CA LEU A 54 4.68 -8.78 -32.98
C LEU A 54 5.51 -9.93 -33.60
N LEU A 55 4.94 -11.14 -33.67
CA LEU A 55 5.60 -12.31 -34.28
C LEU A 55 5.94 -12.12 -35.77
N LEU A 56 5.14 -11.33 -36.49
CA LEU A 56 5.35 -10.99 -37.90
C LEU A 56 6.15 -9.69 -38.12
N GLY A 57 6.70 -9.09 -37.06
CA GLY A 57 7.45 -7.83 -37.13
C GLY A 57 6.63 -6.60 -37.53
N GLN A 58 5.30 -6.69 -37.50
CA GLN A 58 4.36 -5.64 -37.92
C GLN A 58 4.09 -4.64 -36.79
N VAL A 59 5.13 -3.92 -36.37
CA VAL A 59 5.09 -3.01 -35.20
C VAL A 59 3.94 -1.99 -35.27
N LEU A 60 3.65 -1.43 -36.44
CA LEU A 60 2.54 -0.48 -36.61
C LEU A 60 1.15 -1.12 -36.44
N ILE A 61 0.99 -2.39 -36.83
CA ILE A 61 -0.26 -3.13 -36.64
C ILE A 61 -0.43 -3.50 -35.16
N ALA A 62 0.65 -3.91 -34.49
CA ALA A 62 0.66 -4.13 -33.05
C ALA A 62 0.31 -2.84 -32.28
N LEU A 63 0.88 -1.68 -32.66
CA LEU A 63 0.58 -0.41 -32.01
C LEU A 63 -0.89 0.02 -32.23
N GLY A 64 -1.40 -0.11 -33.46
CA GLY A 64 -2.80 0.18 -33.79
C GLY A 64 -3.79 -0.73 -33.06
N ALA A 65 -3.48 -2.02 -32.97
CA ALA A 65 -4.22 -2.98 -32.15
C ALA A 65 -4.23 -2.54 -30.68
N ALA A 66 -3.06 -2.29 -30.08
CA ALA A 66 -2.95 -1.91 -28.67
C ALA A 66 -3.86 -0.72 -28.31
N VAL A 67 -3.87 0.34 -29.13
CA VAL A 67 -4.74 1.52 -28.92
C VAL A 67 -6.24 1.17 -28.97
N VAL A 68 -6.66 0.31 -29.90
CA VAL A 68 -8.06 -0.09 -30.05
C VAL A 68 -8.55 -0.95 -28.88
N PHE A 69 -7.69 -1.77 -28.27
CA PHE A 69 -8.06 -2.62 -27.13
C PHE A 69 -7.86 -1.96 -25.77
N ALA A 70 -6.99 -0.95 -25.69
CA ALA A 70 -6.74 -0.15 -24.50
C ALA A 70 -7.96 0.67 -24.06
N ILE A 71 -8.75 1.22 -25.01
CA ILE A 71 -9.97 1.99 -24.70
C ILE A 71 -11.03 1.12 -23.99
N PRO A 72 -11.39 -0.09 -24.50
CA PRO A 72 -12.22 -1.04 -23.76
C PRO A 72 -11.69 -1.36 -22.36
N ALA A 73 -10.42 -1.78 -22.25
CA ALA A 73 -9.83 -2.14 -20.95
C ALA A 73 -9.93 -0.99 -19.94
N PHE A 74 -9.66 0.24 -20.37
CA PHE A 74 -9.80 1.46 -19.56
C PHE A 74 -11.23 1.69 -19.08
N VAL A 75 -12.26 1.50 -19.91
CA VAL A 75 -13.66 1.66 -19.49
C VAL A 75 -14.04 0.65 -18.39
N VAL A 76 -13.54 -0.59 -18.47
CA VAL A 76 -13.77 -1.60 -17.42
C VAL A 76 -13.02 -1.25 -16.15
N VAL A 77 -11.72 -0.93 -16.22
CA VAL A 77 -10.92 -0.48 -15.07
C VAL A 77 -11.58 0.71 -14.38
N ARG A 78 -12.00 1.73 -15.13
CA ARG A 78 -12.66 2.91 -14.57
C ARG A 78 -14.03 2.61 -13.95
N ARG A 79 -14.81 1.68 -14.51
CA ARG A 79 -16.08 1.23 -13.91
C ARG A 79 -15.84 0.54 -12.55
N LEU A 80 -14.83 -0.32 -12.48
CA LEU A 80 -14.45 -1.02 -11.27
C LEU A 80 -13.89 -0.03 -10.22
N ALA A 81 -13.03 0.91 -10.62
CA ALA A 81 -12.47 1.93 -9.73
C ALA A 81 -13.56 2.85 -9.16
N ASN A 82 -14.52 3.27 -9.99
CA ASN A 82 -15.71 4.00 -9.52
C ASN A 82 -16.49 3.18 -8.49
N ALA A 83 -16.76 1.90 -8.76
CA ALA A 83 -17.47 1.03 -7.81
C ALA A 83 -16.71 0.88 -6.48
N SER A 84 -15.37 0.79 -6.53
CA SER A 84 -14.52 0.81 -5.33
C SER A 84 -14.71 2.09 -4.52
N ARG A 85 -14.72 3.27 -5.16
CA ARG A 85 -14.97 4.54 -4.46
C ARG A 85 -16.38 4.59 -3.86
N THR A 86 -17.41 4.09 -4.55
CA THR A 86 -18.76 4.02 -3.99
C THR A 86 -18.81 3.14 -2.73
N VAL A 87 -18.06 2.03 -2.69
CA VAL A 87 -17.91 1.21 -1.46
C VAL A 87 -17.28 2.04 -0.34
N SER A 88 -16.18 2.74 -0.60
CA SER A 88 -15.54 3.62 0.39
C SER A 88 -16.50 4.71 0.91
N THR A 89 -17.26 5.39 0.03
CA THR A 89 -18.12 6.52 0.43
C THR A 89 -19.45 6.11 1.07
N ASP A 90 -20.12 5.08 0.56
CA ASP A 90 -21.49 4.72 0.99
C ASP A 90 -21.54 3.46 1.88
N VAL A 91 -20.39 2.78 2.12
CA VAL A 91 -20.28 1.64 3.04
C VAL A 91 -19.17 1.83 4.07
N THR A 92 -17.93 2.10 3.66
CA THR A 92 -16.80 2.24 4.60
C THR A 92 -16.97 3.46 5.52
N ALA A 93 -17.35 4.64 4.98
CA ALA A 93 -17.59 5.83 5.80
C ALA A 93 -18.74 5.64 6.81
N PRO A 94 -19.95 5.18 6.41
CA PRO A 94 -21.05 5.02 7.35
C PRO A 94 -20.82 3.92 8.41
N VAL A 95 -20.11 2.82 8.06
CA VAL A 95 -19.67 1.82 9.04
C VAL A 95 -18.72 2.45 10.06
N PHE A 96 -17.76 3.26 9.61
CA PHE A 96 -16.84 3.95 10.50
C PHE A 96 -17.55 4.95 11.42
N GLU A 97 -18.44 5.78 10.87
CA GLU A 97 -19.25 6.75 11.63
C GLU A 97 -20.11 6.07 12.71
N ALA A 98 -20.74 4.95 12.37
CA ALA A 98 -21.55 4.17 13.31
C ALA A 98 -20.71 3.54 14.43
N ILE A 99 -19.53 2.98 14.12
CA ILE A 99 -18.58 2.51 15.13
C ILE A 99 -18.16 3.68 16.03
N ALA A 100 -17.81 4.84 15.46
CA ALA A 100 -17.34 5.99 16.21
C ALA A 100 -18.42 6.63 17.10
N ALA A 101 -19.68 6.62 16.66
CA ALA A 101 -20.82 7.10 17.44
C ALA A 101 -21.17 6.19 18.63
N GLY A 102 -20.97 4.87 18.48
CA GLY A 102 -21.35 3.87 19.49
C GLY A 102 -20.20 3.32 20.35
N LEU A 103 -18.94 3.63 20.04
CA LEU A 103 -17.79 3.15 20.82
C LEU A 103 -17.77 3.78 22.22
N THR A 104 -17.64 2.93 23.24
CA THR A 104 -17.42 3.35 24.63
C THR A 104 -16.19 2.67 25.23
N LEU A 105 -15.59 3.31 26.23
CA LEU A 105 -14.41 2.84 26.96
C LEU A 105 -14.72 2.70 28.46
N PRO A 106 -15.28 1.56 28.94
CA PRO A 106 -15.72 1.43 30.33
C PRO A 106 -14.61 1.52 31.38
N HIS A 107 -13.36 1.31 30.98
CA HIS A 107 -12.19 1.25 31.87
C HIS A 107 -11.21 2.42 31.72
N ALA A 108 -11.54 3.44 30.92
CA ALA A 108 -10.68 4.61 30.75
C ALA A 108 -10.61 5.44 32.05
N ALA A 109 -9.53 5.25 32.82
CA ALA A 109 -9.26 6.05 34.01
C ALA A 109 -9.11 7.54 33.62
N HIS A 110 -9.94 8.38 34.25
CA HIS A 110 -10.21 9.79 33.95
C HIS A 110 -11.06 10.02 32.68
N ASP A 111 -12.28 10.53 32.92
CA ASP A 111 -13.27 11.08 32.00
C ASP A 111 -13.34 10.50 30.58
N GLY A 112 -14.19 9.48 30.42
CA GLY A 112 -14.98 9.24 29.20
C GLY A 112 -14.20 9.42 27.90
N ALA A 113 -13.12 8.67 27.72
CA ALA A 113 -12.30 8.71 26.52
C ALA A 113 -13.17 8.32 25.30
N ALA A 114 -13.58 9.33 24.53
CA ALA A 114 -14.33 9.16 23.30
C ALA A 114 -13.40 8.94 22.11
N LEU A 115 -13.86 8.20 21.11
CA LEU A 115 -13.28 8.25 19.78
C LEU A 115 -13.68 9.57 19.11
N ARG A 116 -12.71 10.40 18.74
CA ARG A 116 -12.92 11.56 17.87
C ARG A 116 -12.03 11.38 16.65
N ALA A 117 -12.61 10.89 15.57
CA ALA A 117 -11.89 10.58 14.35
C ALA A 117 -12.74 10.85 13.12
N GLU A 118 -12.06 11.17 12.03
CA GLU A 118 -12.61 11.51 10.73
C GLU A 118 -12.07 10.51 9.70
N TYR A 119 -12.93 10.10 8.76
CA TYR A 119 -12.57 9.20 7.67
C TYR A 119 -12.66 9.96 6.34
N GLU A 120 -11.54 9.98 5.63
CA GLU A 120 -11.35 10.64 4.34
C GLU A 120 -11.13 9.57 3.25
N PRO A 121 -12.10 9.30 2.35
CA PRO A 121 -11.99 8.29 1.29
C PRO A 121 -10.91 8.59 0.22
N GLU A 122 -10.56 9.87 0.07
CA GLU A 122 -9.48 10.34 -0.82
C GLU A 122 -8.43 11.12 0.01
N GLY A 123 -8.24 10.72 1.27
CA GLY A 123 -7.34 11.35 2.22
C GLY A 123 -5.87 11.04 1.94
N SER A 124 -4.97 11.73 2.66
CA SER A 124 -3.54 11.39 2.59
C SER A 124 -2.78 11.70 3.88
N VAL A 125 -1.97 10.74 4.31
CA VAL A 125 -1.04 10.94 5.42
C VAL A 125 0.14 11.79 4.92
N PRO A 126 0.51 12.88 5.62
CA PRO A 126 1.66 13.70 5.24
C PRO A 126 2.94 12.86 5.14
N GLN A 127 3.68 13.01 4.03
CA GLN A 127 4.90 12.22 3.79
C GLN A 127 5.91 12.21 4.95
N PRO A 128 6.11 13.30 5.74
CA PRO A 128 6.98 13.25 6.92
C PRO A 128 6.55 12.22 7.97
N ARG A 129 5.23 12.03 8.18
CA ARG A 129 4.64 11.07 9.15
C ARG A 129 4.75 9.62 8.65
N LEU A 130 4.67 9.40 7.34
CA LEU A 130 5.02 8.12 6.72
C LEU A 130 6.53 7.84 6.82
N ARG A 131 7.37 8.86 6.58
CA ARG A 131 8.84 8.75 6.59
C ARG A 131 9.39 8.47 7.98
N SER A 132 8.79 9.04 9.04
CA SER A 132 9.19 8.77 10.42
C SER A 132 9.00 7.30 10.83
N ALA A 133 8.11 6.55 10.17
CA ALA A 133 7.97 5.11 10.41
C ALA A 133 9.22 4.31 9.99
N GLY A 134 10.08 4.86 9.11
CA GLY A 134 11.40 4.33 8.75
C GLY A 134 11.42 3.09 7.85
N PHE A 135 10.39 2.25 7.89
CA PHE A 135 10.27 1.02 7.11
C PHE A 135 9.52 1.15 5.78
N ILE A 136 8.87 2.28 5.48
CA ILE A 136 8.12 2.45 4.21
C ILE A 136 9.12 2.70 3.07
N MET A 137 9.00 1.96 1.97
CA MET A 137 9.89 2.10 0.83
C MET A 137 9.77 3.48 0.18
N ASP A 138 8.55 3.83 -0.20
CA ASP A 138 8.19 5.04 -0.94
C ASP A 138 7.03 5.75 -0.24
N THR A 139 7.27 6.97 0.23
CA THR A 139 6.27 7.81 0.92
C THR A 139 5.50 8.71 -0.03
N SER A 140 5.75 8.63 -1.35
CA SER A 140 5.08 9.43 -2.38
C SER A 140 3.99 8.66 -3.14
N VAL A 141 3.77 7.40 -2.77
CA VAL A 141 2.75 6.51 -3.31
C VAL A 141 1.33 7.06 -3.15
N LEU A 142 0.42 6.65 -4.05
CA LEU A 142 -1.02 6.90 -3.93
C LEU A 142 -1.57 6.37 -2.60
N GLN A 143 -2.44 7.17 -1.99
CA GLN A 143 -3.19 6.89 -0.76
C GLN A 143 -4.67 7.13 -1.05
N GLU A 144 -5.55 6.47 -0.30
CA GLU A 144 -7.01 6.58 -0.48
C GLU A 144 -7.71 6.70 0.87
N ASP A 145 -8.08 5.57 1.46
CA ASP A 145 -8.80 5.48 2.72
C ASP A 145 -7.89 5.91 3.88
N VAL A 146 -8.17 7.08 4.49
CA VAL A 146 -7.43 7.56 5.66
C VAL A 146 -8.40 7.86 6.81
N VAL A 147 -8.15 7.27 7.97
CA VAL A 147 -8.76 7.66 9.25
C VAL A 147 -7.72 8.43 10.06
N THR A 148 -8.04 9.65 10.49
CA THR A 148 -7.23 10.40 11.47
C THR A 148 -8.06 10.70 12.71
N GLY A 149 -7.44 10.74 13.89
CA GLY A 149 -8.18 11.11 15.09
C GLY A 149 -7.48 10.82 16.40
N THR A 150 -8.28 10.81 17.47
CA THR A 150 -7.85 10.55 18.85
C THR A 150 -8.77 9.52 19.50
N LEU A 151 -8.19 8.56 20.25
CA LEU A 151 -8.94 7.72 21.19
C LEU A 151 -8.66 8.22 22.61
N GLY A 152 -9.55 9.08 23.11
CA GLY A 152 -9.33 9.89 24.30
C GLY A 152 -8.25 10.96 24.11
N GLU A 153 -6.99 10.57 24.33
CA GLU A 153 -5.80 11.45 24.21
C GLU A 153 -4.75 10.90 23.24
N THR A 154 -4.85 9.64 22.82
CA THR A 154 -3.88 9.04 21.89
C THR A 154 -4.25 9.44 20.47
N ASP A 155 -3.46 10.34 19.85
CA ASP A 155 -3.54 10.60 18.41
C ASP A 155 -3.14 9.34 17.63
N PHE A 156 -3.95 8.99 16.64
CA PHE A 156 -3.67 7.90 15.72
C PHE A 156 -4.00 8.27 14.26
N VAL A 157 -3.43 7.50 13.35
CA VAL A 157 -3.81 7.46 11.94
C VAL A 157 -3.85 6.00 11.49
N LEU A 158 -4.82 5.68 10.66
CA LEU A 158 -4.91 4.46 9.85
C LEU A 158 -5.03 4.90 8.39
N ALA A 159 -4.31 4.27 7.47
CA ALA A 159 -4.30 4.64 6.06
C ALA A 159 -4.09 3.44 5.14
N ASP A 160 -4.73 3.45 3.97
CA ASP A 160 -4.38 2.56 2.85
C ASP A 160 -3.48 3.26 1.83
N LEU A 161 -2.42 2.57 1.43
CA LEU A 161 -1.42 3.00 0.46
C LEU A 161 -1.24 1.91 -0.60
N LYS A 162 -1.13 2.26 -1.89
CA LYS A 162 -1.14 1.24 -2.97
C LYS A 162 0.26 0.73 -3.32
N TRP A 163 0.77 -0.27 -2.58
CA TRP A 163 2.20 -0.63 -2.60
C TRP A 163 2.77 -1.08 -3.95
N GLN A 164 1.95 -1.54 -4.90
CA GLN A 164 2.43 -1.87 -6.25
C GLN A 164 3.08 -0.67 -6.96
N GLN A 165 2.69 0.55 -6.61
CA GLN A 165 3.31 1.77 -7.11
C GLN A 165 4.58 2.19 -6.36
N MET A 166 4.84 1.68 -5.15
CA MET A 166 6.03 2.05 -4.37
C MET A 166 7.30 1.65 -5.11
N ARG A 167 8.20 2.61 -5.34
CA ARG A 167 9.50 2.35 -5.96
C ARG A 167 10.62 2.58 -4.96
N PRO A 168 11.71 1.78 -4.99
CA PRO A 168 12.89 2.15 -4.25
C PRO A 168 13.34 3.54 -4.71
N PRO A 169 13.76 4.43 -3.79
CA PRO A 169 14.26 5.75 -4.16
C PRO A 169 15.36 5.57 -5.21
N ALA A 170 15.37 6.45 -6.23
CA ALA A 170 16.42 6.43 -7.23
C ALA A 170 17.77 6.41 -6.51
N PRO A 171 18.69 5.48 -6.85
CA PRO A 171 19.93 5.33 -6.12
C PRO A 171 20.64 6.68 -6.08
N GLU A 172 21.05 7.11 -4.88
CA GLU A 172 21.79 8.36 -4.72
C GLU A 172 22.94 8.39 -5.71
N ALA A 173 23.11 9.54 -6.37
CA ALA A 173 24.01 9.68 -7.49
C ALA A 173 25.47 9.50 -7.03
N ASP A 174 25.96 8.25 -7.07
CA ASP A 174 27.36 7.90 -6.85
C ASP A 174 28.20 8.61 -7.93
N PRO A 175 28.95 9.67 -7.58
CA PRO A 175 29.65 10.48 -8.57
C PRO A 175 30.77 9.70 -9.25
N GLU A 176 31.32 8.68 -8.58
CA GLU A 176 32.34 7.81 -9.16
C GLU A 176 31.72 6.80 -10.14
N LYS A 177 30.54 6.26 -9.86
CA LYS A 177 29.80 5.37 -10.78
C LYS A 177 29.33 6.13 -12.01
N GLU A 178 28.76 7.33 -11.85
CA GLU A 178 28.43 8.19 -12.99
C GLU A 178 29.67 8.57 -13.81
N ALA A 179 30.79 8.89 -13.17
CA ALA A 179 32.05 9.15 -13.87
C ALA A 179 32.60 7.91 -14.58
N ARG A 180 32.44 6.70 -14.01
CA ARG A 180 32.82 5.42 -14.64
C ARG A 180 31.96 5.14 -15.88
N ASP A 181 30.64 5.33 -15.79
CA ASP A 181 29.72 5.12 -16.91
C ASP A 181 29.85 6.19 -18.00
N ARG A 182 30.14 7.46 -17.65
CA ARG A 182 30.44 8.52 -18.63
C ARG A 182 31.69 8.19 -19.46
N ARG A 183 32.79 7.80 -18.80
CA ARG A 183 34.01 7.32 -19.47
C ARG A 183 33.79 6.03 -20.27
N ARG A 184 32.76 5.24 -19.95
CA ARG A 184 32.36 4.05 -20.73
C ARG A 184 31.64 4.46 -22.01
N MET A 185 30.70 5.40 -21.93
CA MET A 185 29.98 5.96 -23.08
C MET A 185 30.92 6.70 -24.06
N GLU A 186 31.84 7.52 -23.56
CA GLU A 186 32.83 8.22 -24.40
C GLU A 186 33.69 7.25 -25.21
N ARG A 187 34.14 6.14 -24.59
CA ARG A 187 34.90 5.09 -25.28
C ARG A 187 34.07 4.33 -26.32
N LEU A 188 32.77 4.16 -26.09
CA LEU A 188 31.86 3.55 -27.06
C LEU A 188 31.67 4.46 -28.28
N GLN A 189 31.38 5.75 -28.07
CA GLN A 189 31.24 6.74 -29.15
C GLN A 189 32.52 6.92 -29.98
N ASP A 190 33.70 6.88 -29.35
CA ASP A 190 34.98 6.94 -30.08
C ASP A 190 35.22 5.64 -30.89
N SER A 191 34.77 4.47 -30.39
CA SER A 191 34.80 3.23 -31.18
C SER A 191 33.78 3.19 -32.33
N GLU A 192 32.62 3.86 -32.20
CA GLU A 192 31.66 4.05 -33.30
C GLU A 192 32.26 4.92 -34.40
N ARG A 193 32.84 6.07 -34.03
CA ARG A 193 33.48 7.00 -34.97
C ARG A 193 34.65 6.37 -35.73
N ARG A 194 35.34 5.41 -35.12
CA ARG A 194 36.45 4.65 -35.74
C ARG A 194 35.99 3.43 -36.53
N GLY A 195 34.69 3.11 -36.54
CA GLY A 195 34.12 2.00 -37.31
C GLY A 195 34.53 0.60 -36.83
N THR A 196 35.02 0.45 -35.60
CA THR A 196 35.59 -0.81 -35.08
C THR A 196 34.62 -1.64 -34.22
N LEU A 197 33.33 -1.29 -34.21
CA LEU A 197 32.32 -1.98 -33.43
C LEU A 197 31.86 -3.28 -34.10
N ASP A 198 32.33 -4.40 -33.54
CA ASP A 198 31.87 -5.75 -33.87
C ASP A 198 30.36 -5.91 -33.63
N SER A 199 29.74 -6.65 -34.54
CA SER A 199 28.31 -7.00 -34.58
C SER A 199 27.74 -7.50 -33.25
N ARG A 200 28.50 -8.28 -32.48
CA ARG A 200 28.10 -8.78 -31.17
C ARG A 200 27.87 -7.68 -30.14
N ARG A 201 28.66 -6.60 -30.17
CA ARG A 201 28.48 -5.45 -29.25
C ARG A 201 27.26 -4.61 -29.60
N ARG A 202 26.89 -4.50 -30.87
CA ARG A 202 25.64 -3.85 -31.30
C ARG A 202 24.40 -4.60 -30.77
N GLN A 203 24.48 -5.93 -30.70
CA GLN A 203 23.44 -6.77 -30.10
C GLN A 203 23.36 -6.59 -28.57
N ASP A 204 24.51 -6.38 -27.92
CA ASP A 204 24.67 -6.07 -26.48
C ASP A 204 24.21 -4.64 -26.09
N GLU A 205 24.03 -3.75 -27.07
CA GLU A 205 23.44 -2.42 -26.89
C GLU A 205 21.93 -2.39 -27.20
N LEU A 206 21.47 -3.19 -28.16
CA LEU A 206 20.04 -3.44 -28.39
C LEU A 206 19.38 -4.00 -27.13
N SER A 207 19.96 -5.02 -26.50
CA SER A 207 19.46 -5.57 -25.23
C SER A 207 19.50 -4.58 -24.07
N ARG A 208 20.40 -3.58 -24.09
CA ARG A 208 20.40 -2.47 -23.11
C ARG A 208 19.38 -1.38 -23.41
N LEU A 209 18.97 -1.20 -24.66
CA LEU A 209 17.85 -0.34 -25.04
C LEU A 209 16.52 -1.01 -24.70
N GLU A 210 16.39 -2.31 -24.97
CA GLU A 210 15.28 -3.15 -24.50
C GLU A 210 15.17 -3.07 -22.96
N ALA A 211 16.27 -3.25 -22.22
CA ALA A 211 16.32 -3.05 -20.76
C ALA A 211 16.17 -1.59 -20.28
N ARG A 212 15.97 -0.60 -21.18
CA ARG A 212 15.44 0.74 -20.84
C ARG A 212 13.94 0.83 -21.10
N PHE A 213 13.43 0.19 -22.16
CA PHE A 213 11.99 0.07 -22.40
C PHE A 213 11.31 -0.71 -21.27
N GLU A 214 11.89 -1.82 -20.81
CA GLU A 214 11.42 -2.60 -19.65
C GLU A 214 11.39 -1.82 -18.32
N ARG A 215 12.14 -0.71 -18.21
CA ARG A 215 12.18 0.16 -17.01
C ARG A 215 11.30 1.41 -17.12
N GLY A 216 10.29 1.38 -17.98
CA GLY A 216 9.31 2.47 -18.10
C GLY A 216 9.70 3.53 -19.15
N GLY A 217 10.09 3.10 -20.35
CA GLY A 217 10.26 4.01 -21.48
C GLY A 217 8.94 4.66 -21.91
N ASP A 218 8.96 5.96 -22.21
CA ASP A 218 7.78 6.72 -22.62
C ASP A 218 7.19 6.22 -23.95
N LEU A 219 6.10 5.45 -23.86
CA LEU A 219 5.35 4.92 -25.00
C LEU A 219 4.76 6.03 -25.88
N SER A 220 4.59 7.26 -25.38
CA SER A 220 4.13 8.40 -26.18
C SER A 220 5.12 8.79 -27.28
N ALA A 221 6.40 8.38 -27.17
CA ALA A 221 7.40 8.57 -28.21
C ALA A 221 7.02 7.86 -29.53
N LEU A 222 6.35 6.69 -29.44
CA LEU A 222 5.86 5.91 -30.58
C LEU A 222 4.54 6.44 -31.17
N VAL A 223 3.88 7.36 -30.48
CA VAL A 223 2.58 7.93 -30.85
C VAL A 223 2.79 9.25 -31.64
N PRO A 224 1.98 9.51 -32.70
CA PRO A 224 2.02 10.77 -33.44
C PRO A 224 1.87 12.00 -32.52
N LYS A 225 2.62 13.07 -32.80
CA LYS A 225 2.68 14.27 -31.94
C LYS A 225 1.30 14.88 -31.61
N SER A 226 0.34 14.78 -32.52
CA SER A 226 -1.05 15.24 -32.34
C SER A 226 -1.86 14.46 -31.30
N LEU A 227 -1.43 13.25 -30.94
CA LEU A 227 -2.13 12.36 -30.00
C LEU A 227 -1.38 12.19 -28.66
N ARG A 228 -0.15 12.71 -28.53
CA ARG A 228 0.69 12.49 -27.34
C ARG A 228 0.06 13.00 -26.06
N THR A 229 -0.45 14.23 -26.05
CA THR A 229 -1.07 14.84 -24.86
C THR A 229 -2.30 14.04 -24.40
N SER A 230 -3.13 13.59 -25.35
CA SER A 230 -4.29 12.75 -25.06
C SER A 230 -3.90 11.37 -24.53
N VAL A 231 -2.85 10.76 -25.10
CA VAL A 231 -2.32 9.46 -24.62
C VAL A 231 -1.64 9.58 -23.26
N GLN A 232 -0.95 10.69 -22.97
CA GLN A 232 -0.32 10.94 -21.67
C GLN A 232 -1.37 11.09 -20.55
N GLY A 233 -2.38 11.95 -20.74
CA GLY A 233 -3.46 12.10 -19.76
C GLY A 233 -4.29 10.82 -19.59
N TRP A 234 -4.52 10.08 -20.69
CA TRP A 234 -5.14 8.75 -20.61
C TRP A 234 -4.28 7.75 -19.83
N ALA A 235 -2.97 7.70 -20.08
CA ALA A 235 -2.07 6.77 -19.39
C ALA A 235 -1.97 7.08 -17.89
N GLU A 236 -1.86 8.35 -17.52
CA GLU A 236 -1.87 8.81 -16.12
C GLU A 236 -3.17 8.39 -15.41
N GLN A 237 -4.32 8.62 -16.04
CA GLN A 237 -5.62 8.23 -15.48
C GLN A 237 -5.75 6.70 -15.35
N VAL A 238 -5.31 5.92 -16.36
CA VAL A 238 -5.26 4.45 -16.26
C VAL A 238 -4.38 4.00 -15.09
N THR A 239 -3.20 4.60 -14.91
CA THR A 239 -2.29 4.21 -13.81
C THR A 239 -2.85 4.52 -12.44
N THR A 240 -3.64 5.58 -12.30
CA THR A 240 -4.38 5.89 -11.07
C THR A 240 -5.52 4.90 -10.86
N ASP A 241 -6.48 4.81 -11.79
CA ASP A 241 -7.66 3.94 -11.69
C ASP A 241 -7.27 2.46 -11.46
N THR A 242 -6.19 1.99 -12.10
CA THR A 242 -5.66 0.62 -11.90
C THR A 242 -5.06 0.44 -10.51
N ALA A 243 -4.40 1.46 -9.95
CA ALA A 243 -3.81 1.36 -8.61
C ALA A 243 -4.84 1.44 -7.49
N MET A 244 -5.98 2.09 -7.71
CA MET A 244 -7.11 2.10 -6.74
C MET A 244 -7.62 0.68 -6.48
N LEU A 245 -7.71 -0.10 -7.56
CA LEU A 245 -8.05 -1.52 -7.57
C LEU A 245 -6.87 -2.44 -7.18
N GLY A 246 -5.73 -1.82 -6.90
CA GLY A 246 -4.49 -2.49 -6.53
C GLY A 246 -4.49 -2.96 -5.08
N PRO A 247 -3.44 -3.73 -4.72
CA PRO A 247 -3.31 -4.30 -3.40
C PRO A 247 -2.95 -3.25 -2.33
N SER A 248 -3.52 -3.40 -1.14
CA SER A 248 -3.42 -2.47 -0.02
C SER A 248 -2.11 -2.62 0.78
N PHE A 249 -1.61 -1.50 1.27
CA PHE A 249 -0.61 -1.42 2.33
C PHE A 249 -1.23 -0.64 3.48
N VAL A 250 -1.63 -1.38 4.51
CA VAL A 250 -2.30 -0.80 5.65
C VAL A 250 -1.24 -0.24 6.59
N PHE A 251 -1.23 1.08 6.74
CA PHE A 251 -0.37 1.81 7.66
C PHE A 251 -1.16 2.29 8.86
N PHE A 252 -0.68 1.97 10.05
CA PHE A 252 -1.23 2.45 11.31
C PHE A 252 -0.13 3.13 12.11
N SER A 253 -0.41 4.28 12.73
CA SER A 253 0.55 4.98 13.59
C SER A 253 -0.15 5.69 14.73
N ALA A 254 0.21 5.38 15.96
CA ALA A 254 -0.36 5.95 17.18
C ALA A 254 0.73 6.50 18.11
N ASP A 255 0.41 7.54 18.88
CA ASP A 255 1.26 8.02 19.96
C ASP A 255 1.44 6.94 21.02
N PHE A 256 2.68 6.72 21.46
CA PHE A 256 2.97 5.76 22.51
C PHE A 256 2.82 6.40 23.89
N HIS A 257 2.15 5.69 24.80
CA HIS A 257 1.79 6.20 26.13
C HIS A 257 3.01 6.50 27.01
N LYS A 258 4.11 5.74 26.85
CA LYS A 258 5.40 5.99 27.48
C LYS A 258 6.27 6.87 26.59
N ASP A 259 7.10 7.69 27.22
CA ASP A 259 8.25 8.27 26.53
C ASP A 259 9.35 7.22 26.38
N PHE A 260 10.01 7.27 25.23
CA PHE A 260 11.12 6.42 24.86
C PHE A 260 12.03 7.22 23.92
N THR A 261 13.32 6.93 23.94
CA THR A 261 14.33 7.66 23.14
C THR A 261 14.92 6.79 22.03
N SER A 262 14.83 5.47 22.17
CA SER A 262 15.33 4.51 21.21
C SER A 262 14.47 4.47 19.95
N THR A 263 15.17 4.39 18.83
CA THR A 263 14.62 3.85 17.59
C THR A 263 14.67 2.32 17.64
N VAL A 264 13.52 1.68 17.39
CA VAL A 264 13.36 0.23 17.29
C VAL A 264 12.59 -0.13 16.02
N TYR A 265 13.01 -1.18 15.33
CA TYR A 265 12.32 -1.77 14.17
C TYR A 265 12.14 -3.27 14.36
N LEU A 266 10.99 -3.78 13.93
CA LEU A 266 10.74 -5.19 13.61
C LEU A 266 10.40 -5.24 12.12
N LEU A 267 11.36 -5.63 11.28
CA LEU A 267 11.18 -5.67 9.82
C LEU A 267 10.83 -7.10 9.39
N PRO A 268 10.01 -7.33 8.34
CA PRO A 268 9.67 -8.67 7.89
C PRO A 268 10.92 -9.40 7.38
N ARG A 269 11.13 -10.66 7.81
CA ARG A 269 12.29 -11.46 7.35
C ARG A 269 12.20 -11.91 5.90
N LYS A 270 11.01 -11.83 5.29
CA LYS A 270 10.80 -12.03 3.86
C LYS A 270 10.71 -10.66 3.19
N ASP A 271 11.72 -10.36 2.37
CA ASP A 271 11.76 -9.15 1.56
C ASP A 271 10.47 -8.95 0.77
N HIS A 272 9.99 -7.71 0.73
CA HIS A 272 8.81 -7.32 -0.01
C HIS A 272 8.92 -5.85 -0.43
N GLN A 273 8.56 -5.50 -1.66
CA GLN A 273 8.89 -4.20 -2.26
C GLN A 273 8.36 -2.98 -1.50
N ALA A 274 7.28 -3.16 -0.71
CA ALA A 274 6.71 -2.11 0.12
C ALA A 274 7.60 -1.69 1.30
N PHE A 275 8.49 -2.58 1.74
CA PHE A 275 9.30 -2.38 2.94
C PHE A 275 10.76 -2.08 2.60
N ARG A 276 11.27 -1.03 3.23
CA ARG A 276 12.69 -0.70 3.26
C ARG A 276 13.40 -1.59 4.27
N GLY A 277 14.22 -2.51 3.78
CA GLY A 277 15.17 -3.25 4.61
C GLY A 277 16.23 -2.34 5.24
N LEU A 278 16.91 -2.83 6.29
CA LEU A 278 18.00 -2.14 6.96
C LEU A 278 19.27 -3.00 6.90
N SER A 279 20.33 -2.50 6.27
CA SER A 279 21.63 -3.20 6.25
C SER A 279 22.43 -2.91 7.52
N GLU A 280 23.36 -3.79 7.88
CA GLU A 280 24.24 -3.58 9.04
C GLU A 280 25.02 -2.27 8.98
N ASP A 281 25.48 -1.86 7.80
CA ASP A 281 26.24 -0.61 7.64
C ASP A 281 25.33 0.61 7.84
N THR A 282 24.14 0.64 7.23
CA THR A 282 23.15 1.71 7.43
C THR A 282 22.61 1.74 8.87
N ALA A 283 22.49 0.58 9.52
CA ALA A 283 22.14 0.50 10.94
C ALA A 283 23.25 1.13 11.80
N ARG A 284 24.51 0.76 11.55
CA ARG A 284 25.68 1.25 12.30
C ARG A 284 25.85 2.76 12.17
N GLU A 285 25.67 3.32 10.97
CA GLU A 285 25.67 4.78 10.73
C GLU A 285 24.60 5.53 11.54
N ARG A 286 23.49 4.86 11.85
CA ARG A 286 22.36 5.40 12.64
C ARG A 286 22.45 5.07 14.13
N GLY A 287 23.52 4.41 14.60
CA GLY A 287 23.63 3.95 15.97
C GLY A 287 22.67 2.81 16.33
N ILE A 288 22.23 2.04 15.34
CA ILE A 288 21.28 0.93 15.48
C ILE A 288 22.02 -0.41 15.34
N THR A 289 21.61 -1.40 16.11
CA THR A 289 22.20 -2.74 16.16
C THR A 289 21.12 -3.83 16.01
N PRO A 290 21.45 -5.04 15.54
CA PRO A 290 20.51 -6.16 15.54
C PRO A 290 19.99 -6.44 16.97
N LEU A 291 18.66 -6.51 17.13
CA LEU A 291 18.00 -6.77 18.41
C LEU A 291 17.91 -8.28 18.64
N ARG A 292 18.46 -8.76 19.76
CA ARG A 292 18.32 -10.17 20.14
C ARG A 292 16.94 -10.43 20.77
N LEU A 293 16.00 -10.79 19.92
CA LEU A 293 14.66 -11.26 20.27
C LEU A 293 14.73 -12.63 20.98
N GLU A 294 13.88 -12.82 21.99
CA GLU A 294 13.89 -14.04 22.82
C GLU A 294 12.69 -14.96 22.53
N ASP A 295 11.58 -14.41 22.00
CA ASP A 295 10.47 -15.22 21.49
C ASP A 295 10.78 -15.75 20.08
N VAL A 296 10.70 -17.07 19.93
CA VAL A 296 10.91 -17.79 18.67
C VAL A 296 9.80 -17.50 17.65
N ARG A 297 8.57 -17.17 18.09
CA ARG A 297 7.46 -16.76 17.22
C ARG A 297 7.83 -15.50 16.43
N ILE A 298 8.22 -14.45 17.15
CA ILE A 298 8.67 -13.18 16.55
C ILE A 298 9.96 -13.38 15.75
N THR A 299 10.96 -14.10 16.28
CA THR A 299 12.25 -14.31 15.58
C THR A 299 12.12 -15.08 14.26
N ARG A 300 11.05 -15.86 14.06
CA ARG A 300 10.75 -16.50 12.76
C ARG A 300 10.26 -15.52 11.70
N GLN A 301 9.57 -14.47 12.11
CA GLN A 301 8.79 -13.58 11.26
C GLN A 301 9.47 -12.22 11.04
N TYR A 302 10.14 -11.71 12.09
CA TYR A 302 10.76 -10.39 12.12
C TYR A 302 12.26 -10.46 12.34
N GLU A 303 12.98 -9.58 11.65
CA GLU A 303 14.33 -9.17 12.02
C GLU A 303 14.24 -7.91 12.89
N GLY A 304 14.72 -8.02 14.12
CA GLY A 304 14.70 -6.91 15.07
C GLY A 304 15.94 -6.04 14.97
N TRP A 305 15.76 -4.74 15.11
CA TRP A 305 16.83 -3.74 15.15
C TRP A 305 16.54 -2.70 16.23
N ALA A 306 17.53 -2.32 17.03
CA ALA A 306 17.37 -1.35 18.12
C ALA A 306 18.63 -0.50 18.34
N SER A 307 18.41 0.77 18.68
CA SER A 307 19.47 1.68 19.17
C SER A 307 19.76 1.48 20.67
N ASP A 308 18.74 1.16 21.47
CA ASP A 308 18.89 0.68 22.84
C ASP A 308 18.25 -0.72 22.99
N GLN A 309 19.05 -1.71 23.35
CA GLN A 309 18.63 -3.09 23.52
C GLN A 309 17.74 -3.31 24.77
N VAL A 310 17.92 -2.48 25.80
CA VAL A 310 17.17 -2.55 27.06
C VAL A 310 15.82 -1.89 26.88
N GLU A 311 15.77 -0.66 26.36
CA GLU A 311 14.50 0.06 26.14
C GLU A 311 13.60 -0.69 25.14
N ALA A 312 14.18 -1.28 24.07
CA ALA A 312 13.44 -2.10 23.12
C ALA A 312 12.68 -3.29 23.73
N ARG A 313 13.19 -3.88 24.83
CA ARG A 313 12.51 -4.98 25.54
C ARG A 313 11.30 -4.51 26.36
N TYR A 314 11.25 -3.22 26.72
CA TYR A 314 10.07 -2.63 27.36
C TYR A 314 9.02 -2.15 26.35
N LEU A 315 9.44 -1.86 25.11
CA LEU A 315 8.54 -1.52 24.01
C LEU A 315 7.88 -2.75 23.38
N ILE A 316 8.63 -3.84 23.20
CA ILE A 316 8.15 -5.09 22.60
C ILE A 316 7.66 -6.04 23.70
N THR A 317 6.49 -5.77 24.26
CA THR A 317 5.88 -6.60 25.30
C THR A 317 5.25 -7.89 24.71
N PRO A 318 5.03 -8.96 25.50
CA PRO A 318 4.34 -10.16 25.04
C PRO A 318 2.94 -9.87 24.46
N GLU A 319 2.21 -8.90 25.03
CA GLU A 319 0.90 -8.48 24.56
C GLU A 319 0.96 -7.83 23.17
N LEU A 320 2.00 -7.01 22.90
CA LEU A 320 2.28 -6.54 21.54
C LEU A 320 2.52 -7.73 20.61
N MET A 321 3.39 -8.68 20.98
CA MET A 321 3.72 -9.85 20.16
C MET A 321 2.46 -10.65 19.78
N ASP A 322 1.63 -10.96 20.77
CA ASP A 322 0.37 -11.69 20.54
C ASP A 322 -0.62 -10.88 19.69
N THR A 323 -0.56 -9.55 19.73
CA THR A 323 -1.44 -8.69 18.92
C THR A 323 -0.94 -8.55 17.48
N LEU A 324 0.38 -8.54 17.25
CA LEU A 324 0.99 -8.63 15.92
C LEU A 324 0.66 -9.97 15.25
N ASP A 325 0.68 -11.08 15.99
CA ASP A 325 0.25 -12.38 15.45
C ASP A 325 -1.24 -12.35 15.07
N ARG A 326 -2.14 -11.79 15.90
CA ARG A 326 -3.57 -11.61 15.54
C ARG A 326 -3.77 -10.74 14.28
N LEU A 327 -3.03 -9.64 14.15
CA LEU A 327 -3.07 -8.80 12.94
C LEU A 327 -2.63 -9.59 11.70
N ARG A 328 -1.56 -10.37 11.80
CA ARG A 328 -1.04 -11.18 10.69
C ARG A 328 -2.00 -12.29 10.27
N GLU A 329 -2.64 -12.94 11.24
CA GLU A 329 -3.72 -13.92 10.98
C GLU A 329 -4.93 -13.24 10.31
N ARG A 330 -5.39 -12.09 10.84
CA ARG A 330 -6.50 -11.32 10.26
C ARG A 330 -6.26 -10.91 8.81
N PHE A 331 -5.06 -10.40 8.54
CA PHE A 331 -4.67 -9.91 7.21
C PHE A 331 -4.16 -10.99 6.26
N GLY A 332 -3.89 -12.20 6.76
CA GLY A 332 -3.33 -13.30 5.97
C GLY A 332 -1.94 -12.99 5.40
N THR A 333 -1.13 -12.15 6.06
CA THR A 333 0.16 -11.69 5.55
C THR A 333 1.34 -12.03 6.46
N GLU A 334 2.48 -12.35 5.84
CA GLU A 334 3.78 -12.42 6.50
C GLU A 334 4.61 -11.14 6.31
N HIS A 335 4.15 -10.22 5.47
CA HIS A 335 4.84 -8.98 5.13
C HIS A 335 4.31 -7.83 5.99
N MET A 336 4.73 -7.83 7.25
CA MET A 336 4.39 -6.79 8.23
C MET A 336 5.66 -6.22 8.86
N ALA A 337 5.69 -4.92 9.10
CA ALA A 337 6.74 -4.24 9.86
C ALA A 337 6.13 -3.47 11.04
N VAL A 338 6.94 -3.27 12.08
CA VAL A 338 6.63 -2.41 13.22
C VAL A 338 7.82 -1.49 13.48
N SER A 339 7.58 -0.26 13.93
CA SER A 339 8.64 0.60 14.45
C SER A 339 8.18 1.42 15.64
N PHE A 340 9.12 1.70 16.54
CA PHE A 340 8.99 2.70 17.59
C PHE A 340 9.96 3.82 17.25
N THR A 341 9.42 4.97 16.87
CA THR A 341 10.20 6.13 16.42
C THR A 341 9.50 7.44 16.81
N GLY A 342 10.27 8.40 17.32
CA GLY A 342 9.75 9.76 17.59
C GLY A 342 8.55 9.82 18.53
N GLY A 343 8.51 8.97 19.57
CA GLY A 343 7.39 8.89 20.52
C GLY A 343 6.16 8.13 19.99
N ARG A 344 6.19 7.60 18.77
CA ARG A 344 5.08 6.87 18.14
C ARG A 344 5.41 5.41 17.88
N MET A 345 4.38 4.56 17.93
CA MET A 345 4.43 3.22 17.38
C MET A 345 3.77 3.23 16.00
N ASN A 346 4.43 2.62 15.01
CA ASN A 346 3.95 2.50 13.64
C ASN A 346 3.89 1.01 13.25
N ILE A 347 2.85 0.61 12.53
CA ILE A 347 2.67 -0.72 11.94
C ILE A 347 2.42 -0.53 10.44
N GLY A 348 3.02 -1.36 9.61
CA GLY A 348 2.74 -1.42 8.17
C GLY A 348 2.54 -2.87 7.75
N ALA A 349 1.48 -3.16 6.99
CA ALA A 349 1.18 -4.50 6.49
C ALA A 349 0.91 -4.46 4.99
N ALA A 350 1.71 -5.17 4.19
CA ALA A 350 1.46 -5.34 2.77
C ALA A 350 0.52 -6.53 2.54
N LEU A 351 -0.58 -6.30 1.84
CA LEU A 351 -1.64 -7.27 1.55
C LEU A 351 -1.70 -7.49 0.05
N ASP A 352 -2.07 -8.69 -0.43
CA ASP A 352 -2.24 -8.94 -1.88
C ASP A 352 -3.62 -8.50 -2.44
N THR A 353 -4.41 -7.78 -1.64
CA THR A 353 -5.82 -7.45 -1.90
C THR A 353 -6.13 -6.01 -1.53
N ASN A 354 -7.06 -5.37 -2.24
CA ASN A 354 -7.66 -4.12 -1.75
C ASN A 354 -8.45 -4.41 -0.47
N ARG A 355 -8.23 -3.64 0.61
CA ARG A 355 -8.79 -3.96 1.94
C ARG A 355 -9.99 -3.12 2.35
N PHE A 356 -9.98 -1.83 2.01
CA PHE A 356 -11.04 -0.87 2.40
C PHE A 356 -11.98 -0.50 1.25
N GLY A 357 -11.62 -0.89 0.01
CA GLY A 357 -12.46 -0.77 -1.18
C GLY A 357 -12.77 -2.11 -1.85
N PHE A 358 -13.11 -2.07 -3.14
CA PHE A 358 -13.50 -3.25 -3.91
C PHE A 358 -12.28 -4.08 -4.37
N ASP A 359 -12.25 -5.36 -3.99
CA ASP A 359 -11.16 -6.29 -4.29
C ASP A 359 -11.44 -7.17 -5.52
N LEU A 360 -10.58 -7.07 -6.54
CA LEU A 360 -10.63 -7.91 -7.74
C LEU A 360 -10.10 -9.34 -7.53
N ALA A 361 -9.44 -9.66 -6.42
CA ALA A 361 -8.92 -11.00 -6.15
C ALA A 361 -9.97 -11.93 -5.53
N ARG A 362 -10.73 -11.46 -4.52
CA ARG A 362 -11.71 -12.27 -3.75
C ARG A 362 -13.10 -12.41 -4.40
N GLN A 363 -13.23 -12.11 -5.68
CA GLN A 363 -14.49 -11.83 -6.39
C GLN A 363 -15.63 -12.86 -6.27
N HIS A 364 -15.36 -14.16 -6.08
CA HIS A 364 -16.31 -15.16 -6.55
C HIS A 364 -17.59 -15.34 -5.70
N GLU A 365 -17.55 -15.09 -4.39
CA GLU A 365 -18.60 -15.58 -3.46
C GLU A 365 -19.07 -14.55 -2.40
N ARG A 366 -18.60 -13.29 -2.43
CA ARG A 366 -18.87 -12.30 -1.37
C ARG A 366 -19.90 -11.25 -1.75
N THR A 367 -20.77 -10.92 -0.80
CA THR A 367 -21.77 -9.85 -0.86
C THR A 367 -21.20 -8.51 -0.36
N ILE A 368 -21.96 -7.42 -0.52
CA ILE A 368 -21.59 -6.12 0.05
C ILE A 368 -21.60 -6.11 1.59
N GLU A 369 -22.41 -6.97 2.22
CA GLU A 369 -22.42 -7.18 3.68
C GLU A 369 -21.16 -7.88 4.17
N ASP A 370 -20.64 -8.87 3.43
CA ASP A 370 -19.37 -9.51 3.75
C ASP A 370 -18.19 -8.52 3.68
N MET A 371 -18.24 -7.55 2.74
CA MET A 371 -17.25 -6.47 2.66
C MET A 371 -17.38 -5.51 3.86
N GLY A 372 -18.60 -5.08 4.19
CA GLY A 372 -18.87 -4.24 5.35
C GLY A 372 -18.43 -4.89 6.67
N ARG A 373 -18.63 -6.21 6.81
CA ARG A 373 -18.18 -6.98 7.98
C ARG A 373 -16.65 -7.04 8.06
N ASP A 374 -16.00 -7.30 6.93
CA ASP A 374 -14.53 -7.32 6.84
C ASP A 374 -13.91 -5.98 7.28
N ILE A 375 -14.50 -4.86 6.84
CA ILE A 375 -14.14 -3.49 7.21
C ILE A 375 -14.39 -3.22 8.71
N TYR A 376 -15.59 -3.54 9.21
CA TYR A 376 -15.96 -3.36 10.62
C TYR A 376 -14.96 -4.09 11.55
N GLU A 377 -14.69 -5.36 11.28
CA GLU A 377 -13.81 -6.19 12.10
C GLU A 377 -12.35 -5.70 12.07
N ASP A 378 -11.89 -5.14 10.94
CA ASP A 378 -10.57 -4.50 10.84
C ASP A 378 -10.50 -3.22 11.66
N LEU A 379 -11.49 -2.33 11.54
CA LEU A 379 -11.57 -1.08 12.31
C LEU A 379 -11.62 -1.37 13.81
N VAL A 380 -12.40 -2.36 14.24
CA VAL A 380 -12.47 -2.79 15.64
C VAL A 380 -11.12 -3.35 16.12
N LEU A 381 -10.39 -4.10 15.28
CA LEU A 381 -9.04 -4.56 15.61
C LEU A 381 -8.04 -3.38 15.74
N PHE A 382 -8.14 -2.36 14.89
CA PHE A 382 -7.32 -1.14 14.97
C PHE A 382 -7.64 -0.26 16.18
N LEU A 383 -8.92 -0.13 16.56
CA LEU A 383 -9.30 0.59 17.77
C LEU A 383 -8.93 -0.21 19.03
N GLY A 384 -9.06 -1.54 18.97
CA GLY A 384 -8.59 -2.47 20.00
C GLY A 384 -7.08 -2.40 20.23
N LEU A 385 -6.27 -2.23 19.17
CA LEU A 385 -4.84 -1.94 19.28
C LEU A 385 -4.58 -0.66 20.10
N VAL A 386 -5.22 0.46 19.75
CA VAL A 386 -5.01 1.73 20.47
C VAL A 386 -5.30 1.58 21.97
N GLU A 387 -6.38 0.87 22.32
CA GLU A 387 -6.75 0.61 23.72
C GLU A 387 -5.83 -0.40 24.41
N ASP A 388 -5.50 -1.55 23.79
CA ASP A 388 -4.57 -2.54 24.36
C ASP A 388 -3.17 -1.91 24.61
N PHE A 389 -2.76 -0.90 23.83
CA PHE A 389 -1.56 -0.10 24.11
C PHE A 389 -1.77 1.00 25.15
N ARG A 390 -2.96 1.58 25.28
CA ARG A 390 -3.28 2.58 26.33
C ARG A 390 -3.34 1.92 27.72
N LEU A 391 -3.90 0.72 27.81
CA LEU A 391 -4.03 -0.06 29.06
C LEU A 391 -2.68 -0.39 29.71
N ASN A 392 -1.58 -0.35 28.94
CA ASN A 392 -0.24 -0.73 29.40
C ASN A 392 0.58 0.35 30.14
N THR A 393 -0.02 1.51 30.47
CA THR A 393 0.06 2.26 31.75
C THR A 393 -0.07 3.77 31.53
N ARG A 394 -1.08 4.41 32.14
CA ARG A 394 -1.12 5.87 32.34
C ARG A 394 -1.10 6.24 33.82
N ILE A 395 -0.02 5.85 34.52
CA ILE A 395 0.23 6.18 35.94
C ILE A 395 1.08 7.46 36.07
N TRP A 396 1.78 7.85 35.01
CA TRP A 396 2.51 9.11 34.90
C TRP A 396 2.16 9.76 33.55
N SER A 397 1.85 11.05 33.57
CA SER A 397 1.69 11.88 32.37
C SER A 397 3.05 12.23 31.78
N LYS A 398 3.07 12.57 30.49
CA LYS A 398 4.18 13.28 29.87
C LYS A 398 4.13 14.74 30.37
N ASP A 399 5.28 15.28 30.79
CA ASP A 399 5.43 16.67 31.27
C ASP A 399 5.69 17.65 30.11
#